data_AF-A0A0P0WQ44-F1
#
_entry.id   AF-A0A0P0WQ44-F1
#
_cell.length_a   1.000
_cell.length_b   1.000
_cell.length_c   1.000
_cell.angle_alpha   90.00
_cell.angle_beta   90.00
_cell.angle_gamma   90.00
#
_symmetry.space_group_name_H-M   'P 1'
#
loop_
_entity.id
_entity.type
_entity.pdbx_description
1 polymer ?
#
loop_
_entity_poly.entity_id
_entity_poly.type
_entity_poly.pdbx_seq_one_letter_code
_entity_poly.pdbx_strand_id
1 'polypeptide(L)'
;MEGAVLLLRKPHSPWKQDHNHKPIRGTTGALRLKCLPTEAYWYYFKVFVFGSADPDEHPKLTSIAMEIAAELRRSLFCAHVVGALLRVHLDAHFWRRVLEGTREYMQKNLILASEYPHDLKTDKNHPRYAWIISEPKPIKSLLIYDSYQKGSENAEVPNITIQDLLFGEASGRGKFDILLWKSQMPPYCSHICSCVV
;
A
#
# COMPACT_ATOMS: atom_id res chain seq x y z
N MET A 1 10.92 -4.32 13.09
CA MET A 1 10.65 -2.86 13.14
C MET A 1 11.25 -2.13 11.93
N GLU A 2 11.22 -2.72 10.72
CA GLU A 2 11.81 -2.13 9.50
C GLU A 2 10.79 -1.83 8.37
N GLY A 3 9.53 -2.25 8.50
CA GLY A 3 8.56 -2.22 7.40
C GLY A 3 8.06 -0.85 6.94
N ALA A 4 8.15 0.19 7.76
CA ALA A 4 7.65 1.54 7.44
C ALA A 4 8.71 2.45 6.78
N VAL A 5 9.97 2.04 6.71
CA VAL A 5 11.10 2.89 6.24
C VAL A 5 11.30 2.81 4.73
N LEU A 6 10.78 1.77 4.06
CA LEU A 6 11.10 1.51 2.66
C LEU A 6 10.34 2.39 1.64
N LEU A 7 9.19 2.97 2.00
CA LEU A 7 8.38 3.72 1.02
C LEU A 7 8.73 5.21 0.91
N LEU A 8 9.72 5.71 1.66
CA LEU A 8 10.14 7.12 1.64
C LEU A 8 11.64 7.34 1.41
N ARG A 9 12.38 6.32 0.93
CA ARG A 9 13.76 6.52 0.47
C ARG A 9 13.78 6.85 -1.02
N LYS A 10 14.25 8.07 -1.34
CA LYS A 10 14.53 8.53 -2.70
C LYS A 10 15.39 7.51 -3.45
N PRO A 11 15.09 7.19 -4.72
CA PRO A 11 16.06 6.51 -5.57
C PRO A 11 17.26 7.46 -5.78
N HIS A 12 18.47 7.00 -5.47
CA HIS A 12 19.69 7.60 -6.00
C HIS A 12 19.63 7.51 -7.53
N SER A 13 19.47 8.66 -8.19
CA SER A 13 19.56 8.74 -9.65
C SER A 13 20.90 9.33 -10.06
N PRO A 14 21.69 8.65 -10.91
CA PRO A 14 22.89 9.20 -11.49
C PRO A 14 22.52 9.94 -12.78
N TRP A 15 22.10 11.20 -12.69
CA TRP A 15 21.97 12.03 -13.89
C TRP A 15 23.12 13.01 -13.97
N LYS A 16 23.93 12.84 -15.03
CA LYS A 16 24.88 13.83 -15.54
C LYS A 16 24.15 15.16 -15.80
N GLN A 17 24.90 16.24 -15.57
CA GLN A 17 24.50 17.63 -15.71
C GLN A 17 23.77 17.90 -17.03
N ASP A 18 22.57 18.46 -16.94
CA ASP A 18 21.99 19.25 -18.01
C ASP A 18 21.68 20.64 -17.48
N HIS A 19 22.29 21.64 -18.11
CA HIS A 19 22.39 23.01 -17.63
C HIS A 19 21.16 23.83 -18.03
N ASN A 20 19.99 23.67 -17.39
CA ASN A 20 19.01 24.78 -17.30
C ASN A 20 17.74 24.60 -16.45
N HIS A 21 17.59 23.57 -15.63
CA HIS A 21 16.43 23.47 -14.72
C HIS A 21 16.82 23.80 -13.28
N LYS A 22 16.35 24.95 -12.76
CA LYS A 22 16.44 25.29 -11.33
C LYS A 22 15.71 24.20 -10.52
N PRO A 23 16.42 23.40 -9.70
CA PRO A 23 15.74 22.47 -8.81
C PRO A 23 14.99 23.30 -7.77
N ILE A 24 13.69 23.03 -7.58
CA ILE A 24 12.95 23.51 -6.41
C ILE A 24 13.57 22.82 -5.19
N ARG A 25 14.57 23.49 -4.61
CA ARG A 25 15.39 23.00 -3.52
C ARG A 25 14.59 23.21 -2.23
N GLY A 26 13.73 22.25 -1.89
CA GLY A 26 13.19 22.16 -0.53
C GLY A 26 14.35 22.01 0.45
N THR A 27 14.67 23.07 1.19
CA THR A 27 15.86 23.21 2.05
C THR A 27 15.72 22.59 3.44
N THR A 28 14.69 21.80 3.70
CA THR A 28 14.53 21.08 4.97
C THR A 28 15.18 19.70 4.86
N GLY A 29 16.06 19.37 5.80
CA GLY A 29 16.65 18.03 5.90
C GLY A 29 15.56 16.94 5.90
N ALA A 30 15.91 15.74 5.43
CA ALA A 30 14.95 14.64 5.33
C ALA A 30 14.24 14.40 6.67
N LEU A 31 12.93 14.63 6.71
CA LEU A 31 12.11 14.37 7.88
C LEU A 31 12.01 12.85 8.09
N ARG A 32 12.51 12.37 9.22
CA ARG A 32 12.34 10.98 9.63
C ARG A 32 10.97 10.83 10.29
N LEU A 33 10.01 10.26 9.57
CA LEU A 33 8.73 9.89 10.16
C LEU A 33 8.94 8.71 11.13
N LYS A 34 8.50 8.88 12.38
CA LYS A 34 8.40 7.77 13.34
C LYS A 34 7.10 7.02 13.08
N CYS A 35 7.06 5.74 13.43
CA CYS A 35 5.78 5.02 13.50
C CYS A 35 4.85 5.73 14.49
N LEU A 36 3.58 5.90 14.11
CA LEU A 36 2.57 6.42 15.02
C LEU A 36 2.46 5.51 16.25
N PRO A 37 2.19 6.06 17.45
CA PRO A 37 1.70 5.28 18.58
C PRO A 37 0.47 4.46 18.19
N THR A 38 0.21 3.35 18.88
CA THR A 38 -0.88 2.42 18.54
C THR A 38 -2.24 3.14 18.51
N GLU A 39 -2.48 4.02 19.47
CA GLU A 39 -3.72 4.79 19.64
C GLU A 39 -3.89 5.79 18.49
N ALA A 40 -2.80 6.48 18.11
CA ALA A 40 -2.80 7.43 17.01
C ALA A 40 -2.97 6.72 15.65
N TYR A 41 -2.36 5.54 15.48
CA TYR A 41 -2.54 4.72 14.29
C TYR A 41 -3.98 4.19 14.20
N TRP A 42 -4.55 3.72 15.30
CA TRP A 42 -5.95 3.31 15.35
C TRP A 42 -6.88 4.48 15.02
N TYR A 43 -6.66 5.66 15.62
CA TYR A 43 -7.45 6.85 15.30
C TYR A 43 -7.37 7.20 13.80
N TYR A 44 -6.17 7.21 13.22
CA TYR A 44 -5.97 7.41 11.79
C TYR A 44 -6.77 6.40 10.96
N PHE A 45 -6.62 5.11 11.25
CA PHE A 45 -7.28 4.05 10.49
C PHE A 45 -8.80 4.11 10.64
N LYS A 46 -9.31 4.34 11.85
CA LYS A 46 -10.73 4.50 12.15
C LYS A 46 -11.35 5.64 11.34
N VAL A 47 -10.77 6.86 11.41
CA VAL A 47 -11.26 8.01 10.64
C VAL A 47 -11.19 7.73 9.15
N PHE A 48 -10.12 7.08 8.69
CA PHE A 48 -9.97 6.76 7.28
C PHE A 48 -11.02 5.75 6.78
N VAL A 49 -11.28 4.67 7.51
CA VAL A 49 -12.19 3.60 7.08
C VAL A 49 -13.67 3.98 7.20
N PHE A 50 -14.06 4.68 8.27
CA PHE A 50 -15.47 5.06 8.48
C PHE A 50 -15.85 6.34 7.74
N GLY A 51 -14.89 7.21 7.44
CA GLY A 51 -15.16 8.48 6.76
C GLY A 51 -16.14 9.33 7.56
N SER A 52 -17.36 9.51 7.05
CA SER A 52 -18.44 10.25 7.70
C SER A 52 -19.39 9.37 8.52
N ALA A 53 -19.30 8.04 8.43
CA ALA A 53 -20.11 7.13 9.23
C ALA A 53 -19.64 7.12 10.68
N ASP A 54 -20.56 7.01 11.63
CA ASP A 54 -20.23 6.92 13.05
C ASP A 54 -19.80 5.48 13.42
N PRO A 55 -18.56 5.24 13.86
CA PRO A 55 -18.12 3.92 14.32
C PRO A 55 -18.96 3.36 15.48
N ASP A 56 -19.56 4.23 16.30
CA ASP A 56 -20.36 3.82 17.46
C ASP A 56 -21.73 3.25 17.04
N GLU A 57 -22.23 3.63 15.86
CA GLU A 57 -23.42 3.03 15.23
C GLU A 57 -23.13 1.65 14.60
N HIS A 58 -21.85 1.30 14.43
CA HIS A 58 -21.41 0.09 13.75
C HIS A 58 -20.43 -0.77 14.58
N PRO A 59 -20.79 -1.21 15.80
CA PRO A 59 -19.86 -1.87 16.72
C PRO A 59 -19.22 -3.14 16.16
N LYS A 60 -19.95 -3.91 15.34
CA LYS A 60 -19.41 -5.10 14.66
C LYS A 60 -18.30 -4.75 13.66
N LEU A 61 -18.51 -3.70 12.85
CA LEU A 61 -17.51 -3.21 11.89
C LEU A 61 -16.30 -2.66 12.65
N THR A 62 -16.53 -1.88 13.70
CA THR A 62 -15.47 -1.31 14.54
C THR A 62 -14.58 -2.40 15.14
N SER A 63 -15.17 -3.50 15.63
CA SER A 63 -14.41 -4.68 16.07
C SER A 63 -13.51 -5.26 14.98
N ILE A 64 -14.05 -5.48 13.78
CA ILE A 64 -13.28 -6.04 12.66
C ILE A 64 -12.17 -5.07 12.22
N ALA A 65 -12.44 -3.77 12.16
CA ALA A 65 -11.43 -2.76 11.85
C ALA A 65 -10.29 -2.73 12.87
N MET A 66 -10.56 -2.93 14.16
CA MET A 66 -9.50 -3.04 15.18
C MET A 66 -8.61 -4.27 14.93
N GLU A 67 -9.20 -5.42 14.62
CA GLU A 67 -8.43 -6.62 14.26
C GLU A 67 -7.55 -6.40 13.03
N ILE A 68 -8.11 -5.76 11.99
CA ILE A 68 -7.35 -5.40 10.78
C ILE A 68 -6.21 -4.43 11.13
N ALA A 69 -6.47 -3.38 11.91
CA ALA A 69 -5.46 -2.41 12.30
C ALA A 69 -4.28 -3.07 13.04
N ALA A 70 -4.57 -4.01 13.95
CA ALA A 70 -3.56 -4.78 14.65
C ALA A 70 -2.72 -5.65 13.69
N GLU A 71 -3.38 -6.33 12.74
CA GLU A 71 -2.73 -7.18 11.75
C GLU A 71 -1.79 -6.37 10.82
N LEU A 72 -2.18 -5.14 10.48
CA LEU A 72 -1.41 -4.25 9.61
C LEU A 72 -0.16 -3.65 10.28
N ARG A 73 0.11 -3.94 11.56
CA ARG A 73 1.34 -3.61 12.30
C ARG A 73 1.82 -2.16 12.11
N ARG A 74 0.87 -1.22 12.12
CA ARG A 74 1.10 0.24 11.98
C ARG A 74 1.66 0.69 10.62
N SER A 75 1.47 -0.10 9.56
CA SER A 75 1.82 0.27 8.19
C SER A 75 0.80 1.25 7.62
N LEU A 76 1.19 2.52 7.43
CA LEU A 76 0.32 3.54 6.81
C LEU A 76 -0.07 3.19 5.37
N PHE A 77 0.85 2.57 4.63
CA PHE A 77 0.58 2.13 3.26
C PHE A 77 -0.49 1.04 3.23
N CYS A 78 -0.33 -0.03 4.03
CA CYS A 78 -1.33 -1.08 4.08
C CYS A 78 -2.66 -0.58 4.64
N ALA A 79 -2.62 0.31 5.64
CA ALA A 79 -3.81 0.97 6.19
C ALA A 79 -4.59 1.73 5.12
N HIS A 80 -3.89 2.46 4.24
CA HIS A 80 -4.52 3.16 3.14
C HIS A 80 -5.15 2.18 2.14
N VAL A 81 -4.40 1.18 1.70
CA VAL A 81 -4.89 0.20 0.71
C VAL A 81 -6.10 -0.56 1.25
N VAL A 82 -5.99 -1.16 2.43
CA VAL A 82 -7.06 -1.93 3.06
C VAL A 82 -8.23 -1.02 3.45
N GLY A 83 -7.96 0.17 3.98
CA GLY A 83 -9.03 1.07 4.36
C GLY A 83 -9.81 1.59 3.15
N ALA A 84 -9.15 1.82 2.02
CA ALA A 84 -9.82 2.21 0.78
C ALA A 84 -10.72 1.10 0.25
N LEU A 85 -10.35 -0.18 0.43
CA LEU A 85 -11.23 -1.32 0.13
C LEU A 85 -12.44 -1.37 1.06
N LEU A 86 -12.22 -1.29 2.38
CA LEU A 86 -13.29 -1.42 3.38
C LEU A 86 -14.37 -0.33 3.25
N ARG A 87 -13.97 0.88 2.85
CA ARG A 87 -14.87 2.02 2.62
C ARG A 87 -15.90 1.79 1.52
N VAL A 88 -15.65 0.87 0.57
CA VAL A 88 -16.56 0.61 -0.56
C VAL A 88 -17.85 -0.02 -0.06
N HIS A 89 -17.76 -0.91 0.93
CA HIS A 89 -18.92 -1.61 1.49
C HIS A 89 -18.80 -1.69 3.01
N LEU A 90 -19.68 -0.97 3.73
CA LEU A 90 -19.85 -1.09 5.18
C LEU A 90 -20.62 -2.38 5.54
N ASP A 91 -20.06 -3.53 5.18
CA ASP A 91 -20.64 -4.85 5.40
C ASP A 91 -19.71 -5.75 6.20
N ALA A 92 -20.26 -6.39 7.24
CA ALA A 92 -19.47 -7.17 8.17
C ALA A 92 -18.92 -8.47 7.57
N HIS A 93 -19.65 -9.07 6.62
CA HIS A 93 -19.19 -10.28 5.93
C HIS A 93 -18.01 -9.93 5.01
N PHE A 94 -18.14 -8.88 4.22
CA PHE A 94 -17.06 -8.34 3.39
C PHE A 94 -15.82 -7.99 4.23
N TRP A 95 -15.98 -7.28 5.36
CA TRP A 95 -14.87 -6.89 6.23
C TRP A 95 -14.14 -8.10 6.84
N ARG A 96 -14.86 -9.18 7.17
CA ARG A 96 -14.25 -10.44 7.64
C ARG A 96 -13.40 -11.10 6.56
N ARG A 97 -13.88 -11.14 5.31
CA ARG A 97 -13.08 -11.65 4.19
C ARG A 97 -11.82 -10.83 3.96
N VAL A 98 -11.92 -9.50 4.09
CA VAL A 98 -10.76 -8.61 4.01
C VAL A 98 -9.76 -8.87 5.13
N LEU A 99 -10.24 -9.11 6.35
CA LEU A 99 -9.39 -9.49 7.48
C LEU A 99 -8.68 -10.83 7.24
N GLU A 100 -9.36 -11.84 6.71
CA GLU A 100 -8.76 -13.14 6.35
C GLU A 100 -7.65 -12.97 5.31
N GLY A 101 -7.92 -12.23 4.23
CA GLY A 101 -6.92 -11.93 3.21
C GLY A 101 -5.74 -11.13 3.73
N THR A 102 -5.99 -10.19 4.64
CA THR A 102 -4.95 -9.40 5.31
C THR A 102 -4.06 -10.28 6.18
N ARG A 103 -4.63 -11.21 6.96
CA ARG A 103 -3.87 -12.18 7.77
C ARG A 103 -3.00 -13.08 6.89
N GLU A 104 -3.58 -13.63 5.82
CA GLU A 104 -2.86 -14.47 4.87
C GLU A 104 -1.71 -13.70 4.21
N TYR A 105 -1.95 -12.46 3.77
CA TYR A 105 -0.95 -11.56 3.23
C TYR A 105 0.19 -11.31 4.23
N MET A 106 -0.13 -10.97 5.48
CA MET A 106 0.88 -10.68 6.50
C MET A 106 1.70 -11.92 6.84
N GLN A 107 1.08 -13.09 6.89
CA GLN A 107 1.76 -14.36 7.12
C GLN A 107 2.68 -14.73 5.96
N LYS A 108 2.19 -14.69 4.71
CA LYS A 108 2.99 -14.99 3.51
C LYS A 108 4.16 -14.04 3.34
N ASN A 109 3.97 -12.73 3.55
CA ASN A 109 5.06 -11.76 3.48
C ASN A 109 6.06 -11.90 4.63
N LEU A 110 5.63 -12.37 5.81
CA LEU A 110 6.54 -12.67 6.92
C LEU A 110 7.44 -13.87 6.60
N ILE A 111 6.87 -14.94 6.02
CA ILE A 111 7.63 -16.10 5.56
C ILE A 111 8.60 -15.69 4.44
N LEU A 112 8.12 -14.96 3.44
CA LEU A 112 8.95 -14.47 2.34
C LEU A 112 10.11 -13.59 2.84
N ALA A 113 9.87 -12.69 3.79
CA ALA A 113 10.93 -11.88 4.39
C ALA A 113 11.98 -12.71 5.15
N SER A 114 11.60 -13.89 5.66
CA SER A 114 12.53 -14.81 6.32
C SER A 114 13.36 -15.66 5.35
N GLU A 115 12.87 -15.86 4.11
CA GLU A 115 13.61 -16.55 3.04
C GLU A 115 14.71 -15.68 2.43
N TYR A 116 14.55 -14.35 2.48
CA TYR A 116 15.52 -13.38 1.96
C TYR A 116 16.03 -12.40 3.05
N PRO A 117 16.68 -12.89 4.12
CA PRO A 117 17.04 -12.06 5.27
C PRO A 117 18.17 -11.05 4.96
N HIS A 118 18.92 -11.23 3.86
CA HIS A 118 20.13 -10.46 3.57
C HIS A 118 20.06 -9.52 2.35
N ASP A 119 19.03 -9.61 1.51
CA ASP A 119 18.98 -8.88 0.23
C ASP A 119 17.96 -7.73 0.15
N LEU A 120 17.23 -7.44 1.24
CA LEU A 120 16.33 -6.28 1.33
C LEU A 120 17.03 -4.93 1.11
N LYS A 121 18.36 -4.90 1.11
CA LYS A 121 19.17 -3.66 0.96
C LYS A 121 19.74 -3.46 -0.45
N THR A 122 19.71 -4.46 -1.32
CA THR A 122 20.59 -4.46 -2.51
C THR A 122 19.94 -4.87 -3.82
N ASP A 123 18.84 -5.64 -3.82
CA ASP A 123 18.21 -6.08 -5.07
C ASP A 123 16.82 -5.47 -5.26
N LYS A 124 16.67 -4.73 -6.37
CA LYS A 124 15.46 -3.97 -6.76
C LYS A 124 14.31 -4.85 -7.27
N ASN A 125 14.21 -6.07 -6.76
CA ASN A 125 13.36 -7.11 -7.34
C ASN A 125 12.72 -8.02 -6.29
N HIS A 126 12.70 -7.61 -5.01
CA HIS A 126 12.05 -8.41 -3.98
C HIS A 126 10.54 -8.42 -4.16
N PRO A 127 9.95 -9.59 -4.48
CA PRO A 127 8.52 -9.64 -4.59
C PRO A 127 7.88 -9.49 -3.22
N ARG A 128 6.64 -9.00 -3.21
CA ARG A 128 5.73 -9.03 -2.06
C ARG A 128 4.51 -9.80 -2.48
N TYR A 129 4.01 -10.68 -1.62
CA TYR A 129 2.70 -11.26 -1.87
C TYR A 129 1.64 -10.16 -1.75
N ALA A 130 0.73 -10.03 -2.68
CA ALA A 130 -0.56 -9.37 -2.52
C ALA A 130 -1.67 -10.41 -2.53
N TRP A 131 -2.91 -10.01 -2.27
CA TRP A 131 -4.05 -10.92 -2.24
C TRP A 131 -5.23 -10.31 -2.98
N ILE A 132 -6.07 -11.08 -3.67
CA ILE A 132 -7.23 -10.60 -4.42
C ILE A 132 -8.50 -11.12 -3.77
N ILE A 133 -9.46 -10.22 -3.51
CA ILE A 133 -10.86 -10.52 -3.29
C ILE A 133 -11.50 -10.79 -4.64
N SER A 134 -11.48 -12.03 -5.12
CA SER A 134 -12.28 -12.42 -6.28
C SER A 134 -13.56 -13.07 -5.79
N GLU A 135 -14.68 -12.36 -5.65
CA GLU A 135 -15.95 -13.07 -5.43
C GLU A 135 -16.35 -13.85 -6.69
N PRO A 136 -16.89 -15.09 -6.61
CA PRO A 136 -17.08 -15.97 -5.44
C PRO A 136 -15.88 -16.92 -5.19
N LYS A 137 -14.74 -16.69 -5.84
CA LYS A 137 -13.55 -17.55 -5.82
C LYS A 137 -12.71 -17.36 -4.53
N PRO A 138 -11.82 -18.31 -4.18
CA PRO A 138 -10.95 -18.15 -3.01
C PRO A 138 -10.03 -16.92 -3.19
N ILE A 139 -9.58 -16.38 -2.06
CA ILE A 139 -8.55 -15.34 -2.04
C ILE A 139 -7.33 -15.87 -2.79
N LYS A 140 -6.94 -15.19 -3.87
CA LYS A 140 -5.74 -15.55 -4.64
C LYS A 140 -4.58 -14.68 -4.19
N SER A 141 -3.39 -15.24 -4.06
CA SER A 141 -2.19 -14.42 -3.87
C SER A 141 -1.53 -14.06 -5.18
N LEU A 142 -1.02 -12.83 -5.29
CA LEU A 142 -0.24 -12.31 -6.40
C LEU A 142 1.17 -11.93 -5.94
N LEU A 143 2.11 -11.76 -6.86
CA LEU A 143 3.42 -11.19 -6.56
C LEU A 143 3.51 -9.76 -7.12
N ILE A 144 3.78 -8.81 -6.23
CA ILE A 144 4.06 -7.41 -6.53
C ILE A 144 5.57 -7.20 -6.46
N TYR A 145 6.18 -6.71 -7.53
CA TYR A 145 7.59 -6.35 -7.58
C TYR A 145 7.78 -4.88 -7.22
N ASP A 146 9.04 -4.47 -7.11
CA ASP A 146 9.42 -3.15 -6.61
C ASP A 146 8.65 -2.00 -7.25
N SER A 147 8.25 -1.07 -6.39
CA SER A 147 7.56 0.13 -6.78
C SER A 147 8.54 1.21 -7.21
N TYR A 148 8.21 1.97 -8.24
CA TYR A 148 8.93 3.17 -8.65
C TYR A 148 8.01 4.39 -8.63
N GLN A 149 8.61 5.56 -8.46
CA GLN A 149 7.90 6.83 -8.40
C GLN A 149 7.99 7.54 -9.76
N LYS A 150 6.87 8.00 -10.28
CA LYS A 150 6.78 8.81 -11.51
C LYS A 150 6.29 10.23 -11.17
N GLY A 151 6.94 11.23 -11.76
CA GLY A 151 6.59 12.66 -11.57
C GLY A 151 5.21 13.00 -12.13
N SER A 152 4.64 14.14 -11.70
CA SER A 152 3.29 14.57 -12.11
C SER A 152 3.20 15.13 -13.53
N GLU A 153 4.32 15.46 -14.17
CA GLU A 153 4.34 16.12 -15.48
C GLU A 153 4.22 15.07 -16.61
N ASN A 154 3.01 14.95 -17.18
CA ASN A 154 2.68 14.14 -18.37
C ASN A 154 2.93 12.63 -18.27
N ALA A 155 3.00 12.10 -17.06
CA ALA A 155 3.17 10.67 -16.87
C ALA A 155 1.91 9.90 -17.24
N GLU A 156 1.97 9.07 -18.29
CA GLU A 156 1.04 7.95 -18.44
C GLU A 156 1.13 7.09 -17.17
N VAL A 157 0.03 7.05 -16.41
CA VAL A 157 -0.12 6.23 -15.20
C VAL A 157 -0.98 5.03 -15.60
N PRO A 158 -0.71 3.83 -15.07
CA PRO A 158 -1.56 2.68 -15.33
C PRO A 158 -3.01 2.98 -14.96
N ASN A 159 -3.96 2.59 -15.83
CA ASN A 159 -5.39 2.71 -15.54
C ASN A 159 -5.84 1.75 -14.44
N ILE A 160 -5.10 0.65 -14.25
CA ILE A 160 -5.38 -0.34 -13.21
C ILE A 160 -4.81 0.17 -11.89
N THR A 161 -5.68 0.38 -10.92
CA THR A 161 -5.31 0.71 -9.55
C THR A 161 -5.08 -0.55 -8.72
N ILE A 162 -4.44 -0.38 -7.56
CA ILE A 162 -4.38 -1.46 -6.57
C ILE A 162 -5.78 -1.92 -6.15
N GLN A 163 -6.77 -1.03 -6.08
CA GLN A 163 -8.13 -1.43 -5.72
C GLN A 163 -8.73 -2.35 -6.77
N ASP A 164 -8.59 -2.03 -8.06
CA ASP A 164 -9.09 -2.87 -9.16
C ASP A 164 -8.44 -4.26 -9.15
N LEU A 165 -7.15 -4.31 -8.83
CA LEU A 165 -6.42 -5.56 -8.65
C LEU A 165 -6.97 -6.36 -7.46
N LEU A 166 -7.18 -5.68 -6.32
CA LEU A 166 -7.64 -6.31 -5.08
C LEU A 166 -9.12 -6.73 -5.15
N PHE A 167 -9.98 -6.04 -5.90
CA PHE A 167 -11.37 -6.48 -6.19
C PHE A 167 -11.43 -7.55 -7.28
N GLY A 168 -10.30 -7.90 -7.91
CA GLY A 168 -10.24 -8.86 -9.00
C GLY A 168 -10.91 -8.39 -10.29
N GLU A 169 -11.26 -7.10 -10.38
CA GLU A 169 -11.82 -6.47 -11.58
C GLU A 169 -10.76 -6.34 -12.68
N ALA A 170 -9.50 -6.24 -12.28
CA ALA A 170 -8.35 -6.26 -13.18
C ALA A 170 -7.43 -7.45 -12.86
N SER A 171 -7.44 -8.46 -13.72
CA SER A 171 -6.38 -9.48 -13.77
C SER A 171 -5.77 -9.48 -15.18
N GLY A 172 -4.64 -8.80 -15.33
CA GLY A 172 -3.83 -8.97 -16.54
C GLY A 172 -3.23 -10.38 -16.58
N ARG A 173 -3.04 -10.96 -17.76
CA ARG A 173 -2.16 -12.13 -17.89
C ARG A 173 -0.73 -11.64 -18.07
N GLY A 174 0.21 -12.19 -17.30
CA GLY A 174 1.62 -11.82 -17.36
C GLY A 174 1.96 -10.58 -16.53
N LYS A 175 3.02 -9.88 -16.92
CA LYS A 175 3.53 -8.70 -16.20
C LYS A 175 2.81 -7.43 -16.64
N PHE A 176 2.26 -6.67 -15.71
CA PHE A 176 1.63 -5.37 -15.96
C PHE A 176 1.87 -4.41 -14.80
N ASP A 177 1.80 -3.11 -15.07
CA ASP A 177 1.96 -2.08 -14.05
C ASP A 177 0.61 -1.69 -13.46
N ILE A 178 0.60 -1.38 -12.16
CA ILE A 178 -0.57 -0.86 -11.45
C ILE A 178 -0.22 0.43 -10.72
N LEU A 179 -1.20 1.31 -10.56
CA LEU A 179 -1.11 2.47 -9.69
C LEU A 179 -1.36 2.06 -8.23
N LEU A 180 -0.31 2.10 -7.41
CA LEU A 180 -0.41 1.83 -5.97
C LEU A 180 -1.01 3.00 -5.19
N TRP A 181 -0.54 4.21 -5.48
CA TRP A 181 -0.89 5.42 -4.74
C TRP A 181 -0.54 6.66 -5.58
N LYS A 182 -1.36 7.71 -5.52
CA LYS A 182 -1.00 9.06 -5.98
C LYS A 182 -0.93 10.05 -4.83
N SER A 183 0.24 10.68 -4.63
CA SER A 183 0.45 11.67 -3.56
C SER A 183 -0.56 12.80 -3.68
N GLN A 184 -1.21 13.16 -2.59
CA GLN A 184 -2.10 14.33 -2.48
C GLN A 184 -1.34 15.60 -2.10
N MET A 185 -0.04 15.48 -1.80
CA MET A 185 0.84 16.61 -1.55
C MET A 185 1.75 16.82 -2.77
N PRO A 186 2.07 18.08 -3.13
CA PRO A 186 3.08 18.38 -4.14
C PRO A 186 4.38 17.60 -3.87
N PRO A 187 5.05 17.07 -4.91
CA PRO A 187 4.77 17.26 -6.34
C PRO A 187 3.80 16.22 -6.95
N TYR A 188 2.82 15.70 -6.19
CA TYR A 188 1.74 14.82 -6.66
C TYR A 188 2.21 13.55 -7.38
N CYS A 189 3.34 12.98 -6.93
CA CYS A 189 3.91 11.81 -7.58
C CYS A 189 3.01 10.59 -7.51
N SER A 190 3.07 9.79 -8.58
CA SER A 190 2.40 8.50 -8.65
C SER A 190 3.40 7.40 -8.30
N HIS A 191 3.00 6.50 -7.41
CA HIS A 191 3.74 5.29 -7.06
C HIS A 191 3.15 4.13 -7.86
N ILE A 192 3.98 3.52 -8.70
CA ILE A 192 3.61 2.45 -9.61
C ILE A 192 4.38 1.21 -9.19
N CYS A 193 3.79 0.02 -9.33
CA CYS A 193 4.53 -1.24 -9.23
C CYS A 193 4.17 -2.18 -10.38
N SER A 194 5.10 -3.06 -10.72
CA SER A 194 4.83 -4.15 -11.66
C SER A 194 4.31 -5.36 -10.90
N CYS A 195 3.22 -5.95 -11.37
CA CYS A 195 2.63 -7.17 -10.83
C CYS A 195 2.74 -8.31 -11.86
N VAL A 196 2.78 -9.54 -11.37
CA VAL A 196 2.64 -10.75 -12.20
C VAL A 196 1.53 -11.62 -11.61
N VAL A 197 0.57 -12.00 -12.46
CA VAL A 197 -0.56 -12.91 -12.16
C VAL A 197 -0.31 -14.27 -12.77
#